data_AF-A0A5D4XM77-F1
#
_entry.id   AF-A0A5D4XM77-F1
#
_cell.length_a   1.000
_cell.length_b   1.000
_cell.length_c   1.000
_cell.angle_alpha   90.00
_cell.angle_beta   90.00
_cell.angle_gamma   90.00
#
_symmetry.space_group_name_H-M   'P 1'
#
loop_
_entity.id
_entity.type
_entity.pdbx_description
1 polymer ?
#
loop_
_entity_poly.entity_id
_entity_poly.type
_entity_poly.pdbx_seq_one_letter_code
_entity_poly.pdbx_strand_id
1 'polypeptide(L)'
;MSNSDRKPWWKMPIMWLVVGLPLASVVAGIGLVVIATRSGGADVVRDDVRRISQIQTANLGPDENARALGLSAVLRADEGVLEVIPATGDFARKATLHLALQHPSRGTEDLELDLPPSATGWRTEQAIDDGHDWIVELSAADGSWRLHGRLPKQQHATRLAPSLAQ
;
A
#
# COMPACT_ATOMS: atom_id res chain seq x y z
N MET A 1 49.77 -51.00 -28.57
CA MET A 1 49.23 -50.52 -27.29
C MET A 1 49.88 -49.19 -26.95
N SER A 2 49.19 -48.08 -27.12
CA SER A 2 49.60 -46.80 -26.51
C SER A 2 48.37 -46.23 -25.83
N ASN A 3 48.30 -46.46 -24.52
CA ASN A 3 47.26 -45.94 -23.66
C ASN A 3 47.47 -44.43 -23.57
N SER A 4 46.62 -43.66 -24.24
CA SER A 4 46.63 -42.20 -24.16
C SER A 4 46.23 -41.80 -22.73
N ASP A 5 47.18 -41.27 -21.97
CA ASP A 5 46.95 -40.62 -20.68
C ASP A 5 46.00 -39.43 -20.85
N ARG A 6 44.70 -39.73 -20.83
CA ARG A 6 43.64 -38.71 -20.83
C ARG A 6 43.69 -38.03 -19.47
N LYS A 7 44.32 -36.85 -19.43
CA LYS A 7 44.24 -35.93 -18.28
C LYS A 7 42.76 -35.84 -17.83
N PRO A 8 42.43 -36.10 -16.56
CA PRO A 8 41.04 -36.11 -16.11
C PRO A 8 40.41 -34.75 -16.39
N TRP A 9 39.29 -34.75 -17.10
CA TRP A 9 38.58 -33.54 -17.54
C TRP A 9 38.37 -32.53 -16.40
N TRP A 10 38.11 -33.00 -15.16
CA TRP A 10 37.91 -32.18 -13.94
C TRP A 10 39.13 -31.38 -13.48
N LYS A 11 40.32 -31.66 -14.00
CA LYS A 11 41.57 -30.95 -13.65
C LYS A 11 41.89 -29.80 -14.60
N MET A 12 41.05 -29.52 -15.60
CA MET A 12 41.26 -28.40 -16.52
C MET A 12 40.61 -27.12 -15.96
N PRO A 13 41.39 -26.05 -15.70
CA PRO A 13 40.86 -24.80 -15.12
C PRO A 13 39.81 -24.14 -16.02
N ILE A 14 39.92 -24.31 -17.34
CA ILE A 14 38.94 -23.79 -18.31
C ILE A 14 37.54 -24.41 -18.10
N MET A 15 37.46 -25.65 -17.62
CA MET A 15 36.19 -26.33 -17.44
C MET A 15 35.41 -25.81 -16.25
N TRP A 16 36.11 -25.41 -15.19
CA TRP A 16 35.51 -24.71 -14.06
C TRP A 16 34.98 -23.33 -14.46
N LEU A 17 35.55 -22.70 -15.49
CA LEU A 17 35.01 -21.46 -16.05
C LEU A 17 33.72 -21.73 -16.86
N VAL A 18 33.72 -22.78 -17.68
CA VAL A 18 32.54 -23.19 -18.49
C VAL A 18 31.37 -23.63 -17.62
N VAL A 19 31.62 -24.29 -16.48
CA VAL A 19 30.56 -24.73 -15.54
C VAL A 19 30.25 -23.67 -14.49
N GLY A 20 31.25 -22.92 -14.05
CA GLY A 20 31.11 -21.89 -13.02
C GLY A 20 30.29 -20.70 -13.49
N LEU A 21 30.45 -20.26 -14.74
CA LEU A 21 29.68 -19.14 -15.29
C LEU A 21 28.16 -19.39 -15.30
N PRO A 22 27.65 -20.51 -15.85
CA PRO A 22 26.21 -20.80 -15.81
C PRO A 22 25.73 -21.05 -14.38
N LEU A 23 26.52 -21.72 -13.52
CA LEU A 23 26.13 -21.92 -12.13
C LEU A 23 26.00 -20.60 -11.36
N ALA A 24 26.94 -19.68 -11.55
CA ALA A 24 26.89 -18.34 -10.98
C ALA A 24 25.67 -17.56 -11.47
N SER A 25 25.29 -17.70 -12.75
CA SER A 25 24.08 -17.06 -13.30
C SER A 25 22.80 -17.55 -12.63
N VAL A 26 22.70 -18.85 -12.34
CA VAL A 26 21.54 -19.44 -11.65
C VAL A 26 21.47 -18.93 -10.21
N VAL A 27 22.60 -18.90 -9.49
CA VAL A 27 22.67 -18.38 -8.12
C VAL A 27 22.31 -16.89 -8.07
N ALA A 28 22.82 -16.09 -9.01
CA ALA A 28 22.47 -14.68 -9.11
C ALA A 28 20.98 -14.45 -9.41
N GLY A 29 20.40 -15.24 -10.32
CA GLY A 29 18.97 -15.19 -10.63
C GLY A 29 18.09 -15.53 -9.43
N ILE A 30 18.43 -16.60 -8.69
CA ILE A 30 17.73 -16.97 -7.45
C ILE A 30 17.87 -15.86 -6.41
N GLY A 31 19.07 -15.30 -6.25
CA GLY A 31 19.31 -14.18 -5.35
C GLY A 31 18.44 -12.96 -5.67
N LEU A 32 18.33 -12.61 -6.95
CA LEU A 32 17.47 -11.51 -7.41
C LEU A 32 15.99 -11.78 -7.12
N VAL A 33 15.50 -13.00 -7.34
CA VAL A 33 14.13 -13.39 -7.01
C VAL A 33 13.88 -13.28 -5.50
N VAL A 34 14.79 -13.79 -4.67
CA VAL A 34 14.66 -13.71 -3.21
C VAL A 34 14.63 -12.26 -2.73
N ILE A 35 15.50 -11.41 -3.26
CA ILE A 35 15.51 -9.97 -2.95
C ILE A 35 14.18 -9.33 -3.39
N ALA A 36 13.72 -9.58 -4.62
CA ALA A 36 12.46 -9.05 -5.12
C ALA A 36 11.26 -9.47 -4.25
N THR A 37 11.23 -10.71 -3.77
CA THR A 37 10.16 -11.20 -2.88
C THR A 37 10.23 -10.66 -1.46
N ARG A 38 11.42 -10.34 -0.94
CA ARG A 38 11.60 -9.86 0.44
C ARG A 38 11.58 -8.35 0.56
N SER A 39 11.93 -7.62 -0.50
CA SER A 39 12.08 -6.16 -0.49
C SER A 39 10.83 -5.38 -0.94
N GLY A 40 9.68 -6.05 -1.13
CA GLY A 40 8.37 -5.40 -1.15
C GLY A 40 7.84 -4.99 -2.53
N GLY A 41 7.35 -5.95 -3.31
CA GLY A 41 6.67 -5.60 -4.56
C GLY A 41 6.24 -6.78 -5.40
N ALA A 42 5.46 -7.70 -4.83
CA ALA A 42 4.71 -8.66 -5.63
C ALA A 42 3.22 -8.54 -5.30
N ASP A 43 2.71 -7.29 -5.32
CA ASP A 43 1.32 -7.07 -5.67
C ASP A 43 1.20 -7.22 -7.20
N VAL A 44 1.30 -8.47 -7.65
CA VAL A 44 0.93 -8.83 -9.01
C VAL A 44 -0.58 -9.03 -8.96
N VAL A 45 -1.32 -7.92 -8.90
CA VAL A 45 -2.73 -7.92 -9.31
C VAL A 45 -2.73 -8.40 -10.75
N ARG A 46 -3.02 -9.69 -10.90
CA ARG A 46 -3.35 -10.28 -12.19
C ARG A 46 -4.72 -9.72 -12.54
N ASP A 47 -4.72 -8.62 -13.27
CA ASP A 47 -5.91 -8.09 -13.91
C ASP A 47 -6.32 -9.09 -15.01
N ASP A 48 -6.98 -10.18 -14.59
CA ASP A 48 -7.80 -10.96 -15.49
C ASP A 48 -9.01 -10.09 -15.82
N VAL A 49 -8.83 -9.24 -16.83
CA VAL A 49 -9.86 -8.39 -17.44
C VAL A 49 -11.00 -9.28 -17.92
N ARG A 50 -11.95 -9.57 -17.03
CA ARG A 50 -13.21 -10.17 -17.38
C ARG A 50 -14.15 -9.06 -17.81
N ARG A 51 -14.00 -8.67 -19.06
CA ARG A 51 -14.98 -7.88 -19.81
C ARG A 51 -16.31 -8.64 -19.78
N ILE A 52 -17.20 -8.26 -18.86
CA ILE A 52 -18.61 -8.65 -18.90
C ILE A 52 -19.43 -7.36 -19.04
N SER A 53 -19.96 -7.18 -20.24
CA SER A 53 -21.05 -6.27 -20.54
C SER A 53 -22.29 -6.63 -19.71
N GLN A 54 -22.77 -5.73 -18.85
CA GLN A 54 -24.20 -5.58 -18.58
C GLN A 54 -24.49 -4.36 -17.70
N ILE A 55 -25.35 -3.49 -18.20
CA ILE A 55 -25.85 -2.27 -17.56
C ILE A 55 -26.55 -2.61 -16.25
N GLN A 56 -26.00 -2.24 -15.10
CA GLN A 56 -26.70 -2.24 -13.80
C GLN A 56 -26.07 -1.13 -12.92
N THR A 57 -26.89 -0.17 -12.48
CA THR A 57 -26.65 0.92 -11.52
C THR A 57 -25.19 1.32 -11.33
N ALA A 58 -24.78 2.47 -11.88
CA ALA A 58 -23.43 3.01 -11.74
C ALA A 58 -22.95 2.90 -10.28
N ASN A 59 -22.18 1.84 -10.00
CA ASN A 59 -21.40 1.70 -8.80
C ASN A 59 -20.22 2.64 -9.03
N LEU A 60 -20.51 3.95 -8.98
CA LEU A 60 -19.52 4.98 -8.80
C LEU A 60 -18.66 4.47 -7.65
N GLY A 61 -17.39 4.17 -7.92
CA GLY A 61 -16.49 3.66 -6.89
C GLY A 61 -16.52 4.57 -5.66
N PRO A 62 -16.08 4.09 -4.49
CA PRO A 62 -16.14 4.86 -3.25
C PRO A 62 -15.60 6.30 -3.38
N ASP A 63 -14.56 6.52 -4.18
CA ASP A 63 -14.04 7.86 -4.51
C ASP A 63 -14.99 8.73 -5.33
N GLU A 64 -15.63 8.16 -6.36
CA GLU A 64 -16.60 8.88 -7.18
C GLU A 64 -17.84 9.25 -6.39
N ASN A 65 -18.28 8.39 -5.48
CA ASN A 65 -19.38 8.71 -4.57
C ASN A 65 -18.97 9.82 -3.58
N ALA A 66 -17.76 9.75 -3.02
CA ALA A 66 -17.22 10.83 -2.17
C ALA A 66 -17.19 12.17 -2.92
N ARG A 67 -16.83 12.13 -4.21
CA ARG A 67 -16.81 13.30 -5.09
C ARG A 67 -18.20 13.84 -5.40
N ALA A 68 -19.16 12.97 -5.73
CA ALA A 68 -20.54 13.34 -5.99
C ALA A 68 -21.18 14.03 -4.76
N LEU A 69 -20.82 13.58 -3.56
CA LEU A 69 -21.25 14.15 -2.29
C LEU A 69 -20.42 15.39 -1.86
N GLY A 70 -19.35 15.73 -2.58
CA GLY A 70 -18.47 16.87 -2.26
C GLY A 70 -17.76 16.73 -0.91
N LEU A 71 -17.51 15.49 -0.48
CA LEU A 71 -16.92 15.19 0.82
C LEU A 71 -15.46 15.67 0.87
N SER A 72 -15.10 16.38 1.92
CA SER A 72 -13.70 16.56 2.32
C SER A 72 -13.60 16.73 3.83
N ALA A 73 -12.48 16.32 4.40
CA ALA A 73 -12.24 16.35 5.83
C ALA A 73 -10.81 16.82 6.12
N VAL A 74 -10.54 17.17 7.37
CA VAL A 74 -9.19 17.42 7.88
C VAL A 74 -8.91 16.39 8.96
N LEU A 75 -7.87 15.59 8.76
CA LEU A 75 -7.31 14.76 9.83
C LEU A 75 -6.33 15.62 10.62
N ARG A 76 -6.43 15.56 11.94
CA ARG A 76 -5.48 16.10 12.91
C ARG A 76 -4.91 14.97 13.74
N ALA A 77 -3.61 14.98 13.93
CA ALA A 77 -2.86 14.03 14.75
C ALA A 77 -2.00 14.83 15.74
N ASP A 78 -2.48 14.94 16.98
CA ASP A 78 -1.86 15.79 17.99
C ASP A 78 -1.94 15.12 19.38
N GLU A 79 -0.87 15.22 20.16
CA GLU A 79 -0.76 14.69 21.54
C GLU A 79 -1.29 13.25 21.74
N GLY A 80 -1.12 12.36 20.75
CA GLY A 80 -1.59 10.98 20.84
C GLY A 80 -3.08 10.79 20.55
N VAL A 81 -3.71 11.79 19.94
CA VAL A 81 -5.12 11.78 19.56
C VAL A 81 -5.24 12.00 18.07
N LEU A 82 -6.07 11.18 17.43
CA LEU A 82 -6.47 11.37 16.03
C LEU A 82 -7.89 11.93 16.01
N GLU A 83 -8.05 13.10 15.40
CA GLU A 83 -9.33 13.76 15.21
C GLU A 83 -9.58 14.03 13.73
N VAL A 84 -10.76 13.65 13.25
CA VAL A 84 -11.22 13.95 11.90
C VAL A 84 -12.34 14.97 11.99
N ILE A 85 -12.16 16.10 11.31
CA ILE A 85 -13.10 17.21 11.26
C ILE A 85 -13.66 17.31 9.83
N PRO A 86 -14.99 17.25 9.64
CA PRO A 86 -15.57 17.42 8.31
C PRO A 86 -15.37 18.86 7.83
N ALA A 87 -14.89 19.02 6.59
CA ALA A 87 -14.63 20.32 5.97
C ALA A 87 -15.72 20.70 4.94
N THR A 88 -16.10 19.77 4.06
CA THR A 88 -17.18 19.98 3.08
C THR A 88 -17.99 18.72 2.86
N GLY A 89 -19.23 18.87 2.37
CA GLY A 89 -20.13 17.75 2.08
C GLY A 89 -20.91 17.28 3.30
N ASP A 90 -21.88 16.40 3.07
CA ASP A 90 -22.75 15.88 4.13
C ASP A 90 -22.28 14.50 4.59
N PHE A 91 -21.67 14.46 5.77
CA PHE A 91 -21.24 13.22 6.38
C PHE A 91 -22.29 12.67 7.33
N ALA A 92 -22.44 11.36 7.37
CA ALA A 92 -23.25 10.67 8.39
C ALA A 92 -22.58 10.79 9.78
N ARG A 93 -22.80 11.91 10.48
CA ARG A 93 -22.14 12.27 11.76
C ARG A 93 -22.34 11.27 12.91
N LYS A 94 -23.27 10.33 12.78
CA LYS A 94 -23.53 9.28 13.79
C LYS A 94 -22.87 7.94 13.46
N ALA A 95 -22.36 7.78 12.24
CA ALA A 95 -21.68 6.56 11.82
C ALA A 95 -20.22 6.60 12.27
N THR A 96 -19.67 5.45 12.61
CA THR A 96 -18.22 5.27 12.78
C THR A 96 -17.54 5.35 11.42
N LEU A 97 -16.33 5.90 11.37
CA LEU A 97 -15.48 5.91 10.18
C LEU A 97 -14.31 4.96 10.36
N HIS A 98 -13.79 4.43 9.26
CA HIS A 98 -12.54 3.67 9.27
C HIS A 98 -11.40 4.55 8.78
N LEU A 99 -10.33 4.60 9.56
CA LEU A 99 -9.10 5.30 9.25
C LEU A 99 -7.99 4.27 9.06
N ALA A 100 -7.42 4.23 7.85
CA ALA A 100 -6.21 3.49 7.57
C ALA A 100 -5.03 4.46 7.41
N LEU A 101 -3.96 4.20 8.15
CA LEU A 101 -2.69 4.90 8.09
C LEU A 101 -1.66 3.90 7.56
N GLN A 102 -1.20 4.15 6.34
CA GLN A 102 -0.24 3.27 5.67
C GLN A 102 1.17 3.87 5.73
N HIS A 103 2.12 3.05 6.14
CA HIS A 103 3.53 3.41 6.14
C HIS A 103 4.08 3.30 4.70
N PRO A 104 4.85 4.29 4.22
CA PRO A 104 5.27 4.38 2.81
C PRO A 104 6.14 3.22 2.31
N SER A 105 6.83 2.52 3.20
CA SER A 105 7.74 1.42 2.85
C SER A 105 7.60 0.13 3.67
N ARG A 106 6.70 0.09 4.66
CA ARG A 106 6.61 -0.99 5.64
C ARG A 106 5.16 -1.30 5.99
N GLY A 107 4.50 -2.12 5.17
CA GLY A 107 3.10 -2.49 5.41
C GLY A 107 2.82 -3.16 6.77
N THR A 108 3.84 -3.66 7.47
CA THR A 108 3.70 -4.21 8.83
C THR A 108 3.45 -3.13 9.90
N GLU A 109 3.73 -1.87 9.59
CA GLU A 109 3.51 -0.72 10.48
C GLU A 109 2.22 0.03 10.11
N ASP A 110 1.42 -0.52 9.18
CA ASP A 110 0.11 0.04 8.83
C ASP A 110 -0.86 -0.12 10.00
N LEU A 111 -1.66 0.93 10.22
CA LEU A 111 -2.65 1.00 11.30
C LEU A 111 -4.04 1.13 10.70
N GLU A 112 -4.96 0.29 11.15
CA GLU A 112 -6.39 0.40 10.86
C GLU A 112 -7.13 0.71 12.16
N LEU A 113 -7.89 1.80 12.16
CA LEU A 113 -8.50 2.35 13.35
C LEU A 113 -9.95 2.71 13.08
N ASP A 114 -10.82 2.39 14.05
CA ASP A 114 -12.19 2.86 14.06
C ASP A 114 -12.27 4.21 14.76
N LEU A 115 -12.90 5.17 14.08
CA LEU A 115 -13.13 6.52 14.56
C LEU A 115 -14.61 6.66 14.97
N PRO A 116 -14.94 6.55 16.27
CA PRO A 116 -16.29 6.80 16.74
C PRO A 116 -16.65 8.29 16.64
N PRO A 117 -17.94 8.62 16.46
CA PRO A 117 -18.40 9.99 16.38
C PRO A 117 -18.18 10.74 17.71
N SER A 118 -17.77 12.00 17.60
CA SER A 118 -17.50 12.93 18.70
C SER A 118 -18.34 14.22 18.56
N ALA A 119 -18.14 15.19 19.45
CA ALA A 119 -18.87 16.46 19.42
C ALA A 119 -18.60 17.30 18.15
N THR A 120 -17.37 17.23 17.62
CA THR A 120 -16.87 18.07 16.51
C THR A 120 -16.65 17.30 15.21
N GLY A 121 -16.64 15.96 15.27
CA GLY A 121 -16.36 15.11 14.13
C GLY A 121 -16.22 13.67 14.59
N TRP A 122 -15.03 13.10 14.43
CA TRP A 122 -14.70 11.76 14.93
C TRP A 122 -13.34 11.77 15.61
N ARG A 123 -13.18 10.98 16.67
CA ARG A 123 -11.97 11.02 17.50
C ARG A 123 -11.64 9.64 18.05
N THR A 124 -10.36 9.32 18.06
CA THR A 124 -9.82 8.16 18.78
C THR A 124 -8.51 8.52 19.49
N GLU A 125 -8.21 7.83 20.59
CA GLU A 125 -6.97 8.00 21.35
C GLU A 125 -5.95 6.99 20.85
N GLN A 126 -5.23 7.38 19.80
CA GLN A 126 -4.17 6.58 19.20
C GLN A 126 -2.97 7.46 18.89
N ALA A 127 -1.82 7.13 19.50
CA ALA A 127 -0.56 7.75 19.15
C ALA A 127 -0.01 7.14 17.86
N ILE A 128 0.50 8.01 16.98
CA ILE A 128 1.16 7.65 15.73
C ILE A 128 2.57 8.25 15.73
N ASP A 129 3.51 7.60 15.06
CA ASP A 129 4.87 8.11 14.90
C ASP A 129 4.85 9.31 13.93
N ASP A 130 5.41 10.45 14.33
CA ASP A 130 5.53 11.65 13.49
C ASP A 130 6.88 11.73 12.76
N GLY A 131 7.74 10.71 12.92
CA GLY A 131 9.06 10.61 12.31
C GLY A 131 9.06 10.37 10.80
N HIS A 132 7.92 9.99 10.21
CA HIS A 132 7.78 9.70 8.80
C HIS A 132 6.43 10.16 8.23
N ASP A 133 6.31 10.12 6.91
CA ASP A 133 5.07 10.42 6.21
C ASP A 133 4.08 9.26 6.37
N TRP A 134 2.79 9.56 6.45
CA TRP A 134 1.70 8.60 6.39
C TRP A 134 0.85 8.82 5.16
N ILE A 135 0.45 7.74 4.50
CA ILE A 135 -0.64 7.76 3.54
C ILE A 135 -1.92 7.51 4.34
N VAL A 136 -2.88 8.41 4.20
CA VAL A 136 -4.10 8.41 5.00
C VAL A 136 -5.26 8.06 4.09
N GLU A 137 -6.02 7.04 4.46
CA GLU A 137 -7.30 6.70 3.86
C GLU A 137 -8.39 6.77 4.93
N LEU A 138 -9.44 7.53 4.64
CA LEU A 138 -10.63 7.62 5.48
C LEU A 138 -11.81 7.10 4.68
N SER A 139 -12.54 6.15 5.23
CA SER A 139 -13.70 5.55 4.56
C SER A 139 -14.90 5.44 5.49
N ALA A 140 -16.07 5.34 4.87
CA ALA A 140 -17.29 5.00 5.58
C ALA A 140 -17.25 3.55 6.06
N ALA A 141 -17.94 3.25 7.17
CA ALA A 141 -18.02 1.88 7.69
C ALA A 141 -18.66 0.87 6.73
N ASP A 142 -19.52 1.35 5.84
CA ASP A 142 -20.18 0.56 4.80
C ASP A 142 -19.40 0.54 3.47
N GLY A 143 -18.24 1.21 3.40
CA GLY A 143 -17.44 1.36 2.18
C GLY A 143 -18.10 2.23 1.10
N SER A 144 -19.17 2.97 1.43
CA SER A 144 -19.91 3.77 0.46
C SER A 144 -19.09 4.92 -0.13
N TRP A 145 -18.14 5.47 0.61
CA TRP A 145 -17.24 6.52 0.16
C TRP A 145 -15.85 6.39 0.76
N ARG A 146 -14.86 6.99 0.08
CA ARG A 146 -13.46 7.01 0.50
C ARG A 146 -12.82 8.36 0.20
N LEU A 147 -11.96 8.81 1.11
CA LEU A 147 -11.14 10.01 1.01
C LEU A 147 -9.68 9.64 1.24
N HIS A 148 -8.79 10.32 0.54
CA HIS A 148 -7.36 10.12 0.61
C HIS A 148 -6.64 11.40 1.00
N GLY A 149 -5.50 11.23 1.66
CA GLY A 149 -4.55 12.32 1.90
C GLY A 149 -3.18 11.77 2.27
N ARG A 150 -2.26 12.70 2.52
CA ARG A 150 -0.93 12.40 3.03
C ARG A 150 -0.68 13.27 4.24
N LEU A 151 -0.25 12.68 5.35
CA LEU A 151 0.22 13.40 6.52
C LEU A 151 1.74 13.38 6.50
N PRO A 152 2.41 14.48 6.13
CA PRO A 152 3.87 14.52 6.11
C PRO A 152 4.43 14.44 7.53
N LYS A 153 5.67 13.96 7.66
CA LYS A 153 6.38 13.95 8.94
C LYS A 153 6.34 15.32 9.61
N GLN A 154 6.28 15.33 10.95
CA GLN A 154 6.20 16.53 11.78
C GLN A 154 5.02 17.47 11.46
N GLN A 155 4.05 17.03 10.65
CA GLN A 155 2.80 17.75 10.45
C GLN A 155 1.70 17.08 11.26
N HIS A 156 0.93 17.90 11.95
CA HIS A 156 -0.16 17.45 12.82
C HIS A 156 -1.53 17.55 12.14
N ALA A 157 -1.60 17.97 10.89
CA ALA A 157 -2.85 18.08 10.17
C ALA A 157 -2.68 17.88 8.66
N THR A 158 -3.67 17.25 8.03
CA THR A 158 -3.75 17.14 6.58
C THR A 158 -5.18 17.15 6.08
N ARG A 159 -5.37 17.63 4.86
CA ARG A 159 -6.67 17.60 4.19
C ARG A 159 -6.87 16.28 3.46
N LEU A 160 -8.03 15.68 3.68
CA LEU A 160 -8.50 14.48 3.01
C LEU A 160 -9.54 14.86 1.94
N ALA A 161 -9.36 14.36 0.73
CA ALA A 161 -10.26 14.61 -0.39
C ALA A 161 -10.42 13.33 -1.25
N PRO A 162 -11.46 13.23 -2.08
CA PRO A 162 -11.62 12.10 -3.00
C PRO A 162 -10.42 12.02 -3.93
N SER A 163 -9.97 10.80 -4.26
CA SER A 163 -8.91 10.66 -5.25
C SER A 163 -9.40 11.14 -6.62
N LEU A 164 -8.54 11.85 -7.35
CA LEU A 164 -8.83 12.19 -8.74
C LEU A 164 -8.56 10.93 -9.56
N ALA A 165 -9.61 10.33 -10.13
CA ALA A 165 -9.43 9.32 -11.17
C ALA A 165 -8.58 9.93 -12.30
N GLN A 166 -7.37 9.38 -12.51
CA GLN A 166 -6.49 9.75 -13.61
C GLN A 166 -6.92 9.07 -14.92
#